data_AF-A0A0C2Z840-F1
#
_entry.id   AF-A0A0C2Z840-F1
#
_cell.length_a   1.000
_cell.length_b   1.000
_cell.length_c   1.000
_cell.angle_alpha   90.00
_cell.angle_beta   90.00
_cell.angle_gamma   90.00
#
_symmetry.space_group_name_H-M   'P 1'
#
loop_
_entity.id
_entity.type
_entity.pdbx_description
1 polymer ?
#
loop_
_entity_poly.entity_id
_entity_poly.type
_entity_poly.pdbx_seq_one_letter_code
_entity_poly.pdbx_strand_id
1 'polypeptide(L)'
;NHGRSRSQNRILKWGQRWTARKVIRWQKRMEIQENFRQQGIWSGSQAMIGEYQTTVGRLMTKITLEEMEEAEHIARKWNDTHPPPEVQAEVAEKKGRQFTREYAEHMWKQCGTQVVFMLTVRYLACSNDGNYRHDFNDDLRPGTAFPDWEGIDDKWSRYASYVFRAGEVGDSEDANDEAEDADPRPRMKVKKCKKKTQVTLPALDDGIPQLPTILDLHIPEKQDILQAFVTCHYRLTCGKAKASVPWMSITEDPQDYIKDKYLPDGVGLKEPSKLSETQVT
;
A
#
# COMPACT_ATOMS: atom_id res chain seq x y z
N ASN A 1 15.88 -33.47 -36.41
CA ASN A 1 15.68 -33.65 -34.96
C ASN A 1 16.94 -33.32 -34.18
N HIS A 2 17.18 -32.05 -33.86
CA HIS A 2 18.22 -31.65 -32.90
C HIS A 2 17.61 -30.66 -31.91
N GLY A 3 16.83 -31.20 -30.97
CA GLY A 3 16.41 -30.47 -29.79
C GLY A 3 17.62 -30.25 -28.90
N ARG A 4 18.18 -29.03 -28.91
CA ARG A 4 19.06 -28.57 -27.83
C ARG A 4 18.22 -28.53 -26.56
N SER A 5 18.33 -29.58 -25.74
CA SER A 5 17.94 -29.52 -24.33
C SER A 5 18.80 -28.46 -23.67
N ARG A 6 18.28 -27.23 -23.58
CA ARG A 6 18.82 -26.21 -22.69
C ARG A 6 18.40 -26.62 -21.28
N SER A 7 19.28 -27.32 -20.58
CA SER A 7 19.25 -27.34 -19.12
C SER A 7 19.59 -25.94 -18.62
N GLN A 8 18.60 -25.04 -18.65
CA GLN A 8 18.70 -23.77 -17.95
C GLN A 8 18.43 -24.03 -16.48
N ASN A 9 19.48 -24.37 -15.73
CA ASN A 9 19.58 -23.98 -14.33
C ASN A 9 19.63 -22.44 -14.28
N ARG A 10 18.50 -21.80 -14.59
CA ARG A 10 18.31 -20.37 -14.37
C ARG A 10 18.02 -20.22 -12.89
N ILE A 11 19.06 -19.87 -12.13
CA ILE A 11 18.87 -19.09 -10.91
C ILE A 11 17.85 -18.00 -11.27
N LEU A 12 16.74 -17.94 -10.54
CA LEU A 12 15.70 -16.95 -10.78
C LEU A 12 16.34 -15.57 -10.65
N LYS A 13 16.51 -14.89 -11.79
CA LYS A 13 17.00 -13.52 -11.84
C LYS A 13 15.81 -12.61 -11.57
N TRP A 14 15.56 -12.36 -10.30
CA TRP A 14 14.51 -11.45 -9.86
C TRP A 14 14.93 -9.99 -10.06
N GLY A 15 14.00 -9.20 -10.60
CA GLY A 15 14.21 -7.77 -10.78
C GLY A 15 15.04 -7.44 -12.03
N GLN A 16 14.59 -6.41 -12.74
CA GLN A 16 15.43 -5.75 -13.73
C GLN A 16 15.94 -4.45 -13.13
N ARG A 17 17.25 -4.18 -13.25
CA ARG A 17 17.83 -2.89 -12.84
C ARG A 17 17.09 -1.72 -13.47
N TRP A 18 17.00 -0.64 -12.72
CA TRP A 18 16.57 0.66 -13.21
C TRP A 18 17.62 1.21 -14.18
N THR A 19 17.13 1.81 -15.26
CA THR A 19 17.92 2.48 -16.28
C THR A 19 17.35 3.89 -16.43
N ALA A 20 18.11 4.86 -16.95
CA ALA A 20 17.60 6.20 -17.22
C ALA A 20 16.31 6.18 -18.05
N ARG A 21 16.25 5.37 -19.11
CA ARG A 21 15.02 5.17 -19.91
C ARG A 21 13.81 4.67 -19.11
N LYS A 22 13.99 3.94 -18.02
CA LYS A 22 12.88 3.49 -17.16
C LYS A 22 12.44 4.61 -16.23
N VAL A 23 13.39 5.36 -15.68
CA VAL A 23 13.13 6.54 -14.85
C VAL A 23 12.38 7.59 -15.66
N ILE A 24 12.86 7.93 -16.87
CA ILE A 24 12.20 8.91 -17.76
C ILE A 24 10.79 8.46 -18.11
N ARG A 25 10.59 7.20 -18.50
CA ARG A 25 9.23 6.68 -18.79
C ARG A 25 8.30 6.78 -17.59
N TRP A 26 8.83 6.61 -16.39
CA TRP A 26 8.05 6.75 -15.17
C TRP A 26 7.73 8.23 -14.88
N GLN A 27 8.71 9.12 -14.93
CA GLN A 27 8.54 10.56 -14.69
C GLN A 27 7.57 11.19 -15.71
N LYS A 28 7.70 10.84 -16.99
CA LYS A 28 6.89 11.37 -18.09
C LYS A 28 5.64 10.50 -18.37
N ARG A 29 5.23 9.61 -17.45
CA ARG A 29 4.10 8.68 -17.67
C ARG A 29 2.79 9.38 -18.00
N MET A 30 2.55 10.55 -17.38
CA MET A 30 1.35 11.35 -17.63
C MET A 30 1.38 11.98 -19.02
N GLU A 31 2.56 12.43 -19.49
CA GLU A 31 2.72 12.94 -20.85
C GLU A 31 2.48 11.84 -21.89
N ILE A 32 2.96 10.62 -21.62
CA ILE A 32 2.71 9.47 -22.50
C ILE A 32 1.20 9.17 -22.56
N GLN A 33 0.50 9.15 -21.43
CA GLN A 33 -0.95 8.93 -21.39
C GLN A 33 -1.71 10.06 -22.11
N GLU A 34 -1.30 11.31 -21.93
CA GLU A 34 -1.92 12.46 -22.60
C GLU A 34 -1.74 12.40 -24.12
N ASN A 35 -0.56 12.00 -24.61
CA ASN A 35 -0.33 11.77 -26.04
C ASN A 35 -1.31 10.74 -26.61
N PHE A 36 -1.59 9.65 -25.87
CA PHE A 36 -2.58 8.66 -26.31
C PHE A 36 -4.00 9.20 -26.29
N ARG A 37 -4.35 9.98 -25.26
CA ARG A 37 -5.67 10.63 -25.17
C ARG A 37 -5.92 11.57 -26.36
N GLN A 38 -4.93 12.38 -26.74
CA GLN A 38 -5.00 13.29 -27.89
C GLN A 38 -5.11 12.56 -29.23
N GLN A 39 -4.54 11.36 -29.34
CA GLN A 39 -4.65 10.50 -30.52
C GLN A 39 -5.96 9.69 -30.56
N GLY A 40 -6.84 9.87 -29.57
CA GLY A 40 -8.07 9.07 -29.45
C GLY A 40 -7.82 7.60 -29.11
N ILE A 41 -6.61 7.26 -28.64
CA ILE A 41 -6.23 5.89 -28.28
C ILE A 41 -6.56 5.67 -26.81
N TRP A 42 -7.47 4.74 -26.55
CA TRP A 42 -7.86 4.40 -25.18
C TRP A 42 -6.77 3.61 -24.44
N SER A 43 -6.65 3.87 -23.14
CA SER A 43 -5.72 3.16 -22.26
C SER A 43 -6.05 1.67 -22.22
N GLY A 44 -5.05 0.81 -22.40
CA GLY A 44 -5.21 -0.65 -22.41
C GLY A 44 -5.74 -1.24 -23.72
N SER A 45 -5.96 -0.42 -24.76
CA SER A 45 -6.31 -0.93 -26.09
C SER A 45 -5.14 -1.62 -26.79
N GLN A 46 -5.45 -2.53 -27.72
CA GLN A 46 -4.43 -3.18 -28.57
C GLN A 46 -3.66 -2.16 -29.41
N ALA A 47 -4.34 -1.08 -29.84
CA ALA A 47 -3.72 0.04 -30.54
C ALA A 47 -2.65 0.74 -29.68
N MET A 48 -2.92 0.94 -28.39
CA MET A 48 -1.94 1.50 -27.45
C MET A 48 -0.70 0.60 -27.35
N ILE A 49 -0.86 -0.72 -27.30
CA ILE A 49 0.27 -1.66 -27.21
C ILE A 49 1.17 -1.55 -28.44
N GLY A 50 0.59 -1.43 -29.64
CA GLY A 50 1.33 -1.25 -30.89
C GLY A 50 2.07 0.09 -30.95
N GLU A 51 1.41 1.19 -30.55
CA GLU A 51 1.95 2.55 -30.65
C GLU A 51 2.86 2.96 -29.47
N TYR A 52 2.85 2.21 -28.37
CA TYR A 52 3.61 2.54 -27.15
C TYR A 52 5.08 2.81 -27.40
N GLN A 53 5.75 1.91 -28.14
CA GLN A 53 7.19 2.06 -28.39
C GLN A 53 7.49 3.26 -29.30
N THR A 54 6.61 3.55 -30.26
CA THR A 54 6.72 4.71 -31.14
C THR A 54 6.60 6.01 -30.35
N THR A 55 5.58 6.12 -29.50
CA THR A 55 5.34 7.29 -28.65
C THR A 55 6.51 7.52 -27.68
N VAL A 56 6.98 6.46 -27.03
CA VAL A 56 8.17 6.53 -26.17
C VAL A 56 9.41 6.92 -26.99
N GLY A 57 9.60 6.38 -28.18
CA GLY A 57 10.71 6.75 -29.06
C GLY A 57 10.74 8.24 -29.36
N ARG A 58 9.59 8.82 -29.72
CA ARG A 58 9.44 10.27 -29.96
C ARG A 58 9.70 11.08 -28.69
N LEU A 59 9.19 10.65 -27.54
CA LEU A 59 9.48 11.29 -26.25
C LEU A 59 11.00 11.32 -26.01
N MET A 60 11.67 10.17 -26.18
CA MET A 60 13.11 10.05 -25.94
C MET A 60 13.96 10.95 -26.86
N THR A 61 13.49 11.26 -28.07
CA THR A 61 14.20 12.22 -28.96
C THR A 61 14.12 13.67 -28.50
N LYS A 62 13.15 14.01 -27.64
CA LYS A 62 12.97 15.36 -27.09
C LYS A 62 13.68 15.56 -25.75
N ILE A 63 14.14 14.47 -25.13
CA ILE A 63 14.83 14.51 -23.84
C ILE A 63 16.19 15.17 -24.02
N THR A 64 16.49 16.15 -23.19
CA THR A 64 17.79 16.84 -23.21
C THR A 64 18.90 15.95 -22.64
N LEU A 65 20.15 16.30 -22.91
CA LEU A 65 21.29 15.60 -22.30
C LEU A 65 21.24 15.70 -20.77
N GLU A 66 20.90 16.88 -20.24
CA GLU A 66 20.77 17.12 -18.81
C GLU A 66 19.68 16.26 -18.16
N GLU A 67 18.49 16.20 -18.75
CA GLU A 67 17.40 15.32 -18.28
C GLU A 67 17.82 13.83 -18.31
N MET A 68 18.63 13.43 -19.28
CA MET A 68 19.16 12.07 -19.37
C MET A 68 20.15 11.77 -18.24
N GLU A 69 21.10 12.67 -17.99
CA GLU A 69 22.11 12.53 -16.94
C GLU A 69 21.46 12.49 -15.54
N GLU A 70 20.45 13.34 -15.30
CA GLU A 70 19.66 13.31 -14.07
C GLU A 70 18.96 11.95 -13.90
N ALA A 71 18.33 11.44 -14.96
CA ALA A 71 17.68 10.14 -14.93
C ALA A 71 18.66 8.98 -14.70
N GLU A 72 19.90 9.08 -15.19
CA GLU A 72 20.96 8.11 -14.89
C GLU A 72 21.38 8.15 -13.42
N HIS A 73 21.51 9.35 -12.86
CA HIS A 73 21.79 9.53 -11.44
C HIS A 73 20.67 8.92 -10.57
N ILE A 74 19.40 9.21 -10.89
CA ILE A 74 18.25 8.63 -10.20
C ILE A 74 18.24 7.11 -10.34
N ALA A 75 18.49 6.57 -11.54
CA ALA A 75 18.52 5.13 -11.75
C ALA A 75 19.60 4.44 -10.92
N ARG A 76 20.79 5.04 -10.80
CA ARG A 76 21.86 4.55 -9.90
C ARG A 76 21.39 4.56 -8.45
N LYS A 77 20.91 5.71 -7.96
CA LYS A 77 20.38 5.85 -6.60
C LYS A 77 19.31 4.79 -6.29
N TRP A 78 18.35 4.57 -7.18
CA TRP A 78 17.28 3.59 -6.98
C TRP A 78 17.76 2.14 -7.01
N ASN A 79 18.82 1.84 -7.78
CA ASN A 79 19.43 0.52 -7.80
C ASN A 79 20.26 0.25 -6.54
N ASP A 80 20.89 1.28 -5.96
CA ASP A 80 21.74 1.14 -4.77
C ASP A 80 20.92 1.13 -3.48
N THR A 81 19.79 1.83 -3.47
CA THR A 81 18.84 1.88 -2.36
C THR A 81 17.56 1.14 -2.72
N HIS A 82 16.53 1.87 -3.09
CA HIS A 82 15.27 1.37 -3.65
C HIS A 82 14.55 2.56 -4.32
N PRO A 83 13.65 2.32 -5.28
CA PRO A 83 12.84 3.41 -5.82
C PRO A 83 11.84 3.94 -4.78
N PRO A 84 11.20 5.10 -5.00
CA PRO A 84 10.18 5.66 -4.12
C PRO A 84 9.02 4.69 -3.84
N PRO A 85 8.30 4.84 -2.71
CA PRO A 85 7.19 3.95 -2.34
C PRO A 85 6.12 3.77 -3.44
N GLU A 86 5.75 4.84 -4.15
CA GLU A 86 4.77 4.79 -5.24
C GLU A 86 5.23 3.89 -6.40
N VAL A 87 6.52 3.99 -6.74
CA VAL A 87 7.14 3.15 -7.77
C VAL A 87 7.17 1.69 -7.33
N GLN A 88 7.49 1.45 -6.06
CA GLN A 88 7.46 0.10 -5.49
C GLN A 88 6.05 -0.48 -5.52
N ALA A 89 5.04 0.32 -5.21
CA ALA A 89 3.64 -0.08 -5.23
C ALA A 89 3.17 -0.46 -6.64
N GLU A 90 3.46 0.37 -7.64
CA GLU A 90 3.12 0.10 -9.04
C GLU A 90 3.82 -1.18 -9.55
N VAL A 91 5.07 -1.40 -9.15
CA VAL A 91 5.80 -2.63 -9.52
C VAL A 91 5.20 -3.85 -8.81
N ALA A 92 4.84 -3.72 -7.53
CA ALA A 92 4.23 -4.79 -6.76
C ALA A 92 2.86 -5.19 -7.33
N GLU A 93 2.02 -4.22 -7.71
CA GLU A 93 0.75 -4.46 -8.38
C GLU A 93 0.93 -5.20 -9.70
N LYS A 94 1.85 -4.72 -10.55
CA LYS A 94 2.05 -5.28 -11.90
C LYS A 94 2.77 -6.64 -11.91
N LYS A 95 3.68 -6.88 -10.96
CA LYS A 95 4.60 -8.03 -11.00
C LYS A 95 4.59 -8.91 -9.76
N GLY A 96 4.03 -8.46 -8.65
CA GLY A 96 4.06 -9.19 -7.37
C GLY A 96 3.48 -10.60 -7.49
N ARG A 97 2.32 -10.74 -8.15
CA ARG A 97 1.71 -12.05 -8.42
C ARG A 97 2.59 -12.94 -9.30
N GLN A 98 3.24 -12.37 -10.32
CA GLN A 98 4.13 -13.13 -11.20
C GLN A 98 5.36 -13.64 -10.44
N PHE A 99 6.01 -12.77 -9.66
CA PHE A 99 7.20 -13.15 -8.89
C PHE A 99 6.90 -14.24 -7.86
N THR A 100 5.79 -14.10 -7.13
CA THR A 100 5.39 -15.09 -6.13
C THR A 100 5.05 -16.43 -6.77
N ARG A 101 4.37 -16.43 -7.93
CA ARG A 101 4.11 -17.67 -8.68
C ARG A 101 5.38 -18.36 -9.15
N GLU A 102 6.28 -17.63 -9.81
CA GLU A 102 7.54 -18.18 -10.32
C GLU A 102 8.42 -18.74 -9.17
N TYR A 103 8.37 -18.12 -7.98
CA TYR A 103 9.06 -18.62 -6.79
C TYR A 103 8.42 -19.91 -6.28
N ALA A 104 7.09 -19.95 -6.16
CA ALA A 104 6.36 -21.16 -5.76
C ALA A 104 6.68 -22.33 -6.68
N GLU A 105 6.65 -22.10 -7.98
CA GLU A 105 7.01 -23.10 -8.98
C GLU A 105 8.44 -23.63 -8.80
N HIS A 106 9.38 -22.73 -8.49
CA HIS A 106 10.77 -23.13 -8.28
C HIS A 106 10.95 -23.95 -7.01
N MET A 107 10.36 -23.52 -5.89
CA MET A 107 10.41 -24.24 -4.61
C MET A 107 9.80 -25.64 -4.73
N TRP A 108 8.71 -25.78 -5.46
CA TRP A 108 8.13 -27.08 -5.74
C TRP A 108 9.06 -27.96 -6.58
N LYS A 109 9.53 -27.45 -7.73
CA LYS A 109 10.35 -28.22 -8.68
C LYS A 109 11.69 -28.66 -8.10
N GLN A 110 12.32 -27.83 -7.29
CA GLN A 110 13.66 -28.10 -6.74
C GLN A 110 13.60 -28.82 -5.39
N CYS A 111 12.62 -28.49 -4.55
CA CYS A 111 12.61 -28.88 -3.14
C CYS A 111 11.34 -29.63 -2.72
N GLY A 112 10.39 -29.88 -3.62
CA GLY A 112 9.10 -30.51 -3.28
C GLY A 112 8.30 -29.73 -2.24
N THR A 113 8.53 -28.42 -2.12
CA THR A 113 7.98 -27.58 -1.06
C THR A 113 6.76 -26.81 -1.55
N GLN A 114 5.70 -26.79 -0.74
CA GLN A 114 4.53 -25.92 -0.92
C GLN A 114 4.76 -24.60 -0.18
N VAL A 115 4.34 -23.50 -0.80
CA VAL A 115 4.51 -22.15 -0.23
C VAL A 115 3.23 -21.35 -0.35
N VAL A 116 3.06 -20.47 0.62
CA VAL A 116 1.98 -19.49 0.72
C VAL A 116 2.63 -18.14 0.93
N PHE A 117 2.14 -17.11 0.24
CA PHE A 117 2.63 -15.75 0.44
C PHE A 117 1.55 -14.84 1.01
N MET A 118 1.95 -14.10 2.04
CA MET A 118 1.27 -12.89 2.49
C MET A 118 2.22 -11.72 2.26
N LEU A 119 1.73 -10.69 1.57
CA LEU A 119 2.52 -9.50 1.23
C LEU A 119 1.75 -8.27 1.64
N THR A 120 2.46 -7.25 2.10
CA THR A 120 1.89 -5.91 2.27
C THR A 120 2.76 -4.91 1.54
N VAL A 121 2.13 -4.11 0.67
CA VAL A 121 2.81 -3.03 -0.03
C VAL A 121 2.85 -1.80 0.86
N ARG A 122 4.06 -1.31 1.19
CA ARG A 122 4.29 -0.18 2.12
C ARG A 122 3.39 1.03 1.85
N TYR A 123 3.26 1.43 0.59
CA TYR A 123 2.45 2.60 0.20
C TYR A 123 0.96 2.44 0.48
N LEU A 124 0.46 1.20 0.48
CA LEU A 124 -0.93 0.85 0.74
C LEU A 124 -1.11 0.25 2.15
N ALA A 125 -0.07 0.21 2.99
CA ALA A 125 -0.10 -0.47 4.29
C ALA A 125 -1.05 0.19 5.31
N CYS A 126 -1.48 1.41 5.04
CA CYS A 126 -2.48 2.14 5.83
C CYS A 126 -3.92 1.89 5.36
N SER A 127 -4.13 1.25 4.20
CA SER A 127 -5.42 0.70 3.79
C SER A 127 -5.40 -0.83 3.86
N ASN A 128 -6.54 -1.47 4.06
CA ASN A 128 -6.61 -2.94 3.96
C ASN A 128 -6.33 -3.43 2.52
N ASP A 129 -6.34 -2.51 1.53
CA ASP A 129 -6.14 -2.78 0.11
C ASP A 129 -4.68 -3.09 -0.26
N GLY A 130 -3.73 -2.88 0.66
CA GLY A 130 -2.32 -3.18 0.46
C GLY A 130 -1.90 -4.61 0.77
N ASN A 131 -2.81 -5.44 1.30
CA ASN A 131 -2.54 -6.80 1.73
C ASN A 131 -2.90 -7.80 0.63
N TYR A 132 -1.89 -8.51 0.12
CA TYR A 132 -2.06 -9.53 -0.91
C TYR A 132 -1.81 -10.91 -0.34
N ARG A 133 -2.65 -11.86 -0.76
CA ARG A 133 -2.46 -13.29 -0.54
C ARG A 133 -2.24 -13.97 -1.87
N HIS A 134 -1.19 -14.78 -1.94
CA HIS A 134 -0.94 -15.59 -3.11
C HIS A 134 -0.71 -17.03 -2.67
N ASP A 135 -1.63 -17.88 -3.12
CA ASP A 135 -1.54 -19.33 -3.05
C ASP A 135 -1.68 -19.84 -4.49
N PHE A 136 -0.77 -20.74 -4.87
CA PHE A 136 -0.74 -21.37 -6.18
C PHE A 136 -0.65 -22.90 -6.06
N ASN A 137 -0.84 -23.46 -4.87
CA ASN A 137 -0.62 -24.88 -4.61
C ASN A 137 -1.64 -25.77 -5.33
N ASP A 138 -2.83 -25.24 -5.63
CA ASP A 138 -3.87 -25.86 -6.46
C ASP A 138 -3.55 -25.79 -7.97
N ASP A 139 -3.08 -24.62 -8.43
CA ASP A 139 -2.69 -24.34 -9.82
C ASP A 139 -1.47 -25.18 -10.29
N LEU A 140 -0.59 -25.54 -9.36
CA LEU A 140 0.69 -26.19 -9.67
C LEU A 140 0.65 -27.74 -9.59
N ARG A 141 -0.55 -28.34 -9.43
CA ARG A 141 -0.89 -29.80 -9.32
C ARG A 141 -0.63 -30.42 -7.94
N PRO A 142 -1.00 -31.70 -7.72
CA PRO A 142 -2.21 -32.16 -7.01
C PRO A 142 -2.26 -31.71 -5.52
N GLY A 143 -1.61 -30.61 -5.19
CA GLY A 143 -1.72 -29.94 -3.92
C GLY A 143 -3.10 -29.33 -3.76
N THR A 144 -3.49 -29.17 -2.51
CA THR A 144 -4.67 -28.42 -2.13
C THR A 144 -4.21 -27.02 -1.74
N ALA A 145 -4.98 -26.01 -2.12
CA ALA A 145 -4.81 -24.68 -1.57
C ALA A 145 -4.84 -24.74 -0.03
N PHE A 146 -4.10 -23.86 0.61
CA PHE A 146 -4.09 -23.72 2.05
C PHE A 146 -5.51 -23.43 2.54
N PRO A 147 -6.10 -24.32 3.37
CA PRO A 147 -7.44 -24.10 3.87
C PRO A 147 -7.40 -23.05 4.97
N ASP A 148 -8.46 -22.25 5.04
CA ASP A 148 -8.78 -21.38 6.17
C ASP A 148 -7.74 -20.29 6.50
N TRP A 149 -8.05 -19.07 6.07
CA TRP A 149 -7.26 -17.87 6.36
C TRP A 149 -7.75 -17.12 7.61
N GLU A 150 -8.77 -17.64 8.29
CA GLU A 150 -9.43 -16.93 9.38
C GLU A 150 -8.45 -16.62 10.53
N GLY A 151 -8.45 -15.36 10.96
CA GLY A 151 -7.55 -14.86 12.01
C GLY A 151 -6.07 -14.70 11.61
N ILE A 152 -5.61 -15.29 10.49
CA ILE A 152 -4.27 -15.04 9.94
C ILE A 152 -4.22 -13.63 9.34
N ASP A 153 -5.25 -13.25 8.57
CA ASP A 153 -5.38 -11.93 7.95
C ASP A 153 -5.29 -10.81 9.00
N ASP A 154 -6.01 -10.97 10.11
CA ASP A 154 -6.02 -10.04 11.23
C ASP A 154 -4.65 -9.86 11.85
N LYS A 155 -3.94 -10.97 12.08
CA LYS A 155 -2.60 -10.96 12.66
C LYS A 155 -1.60 -10.32 11.70
N TRP A 156 -1.68 -10.66 10.41
CA TRP A 156 -0.82 -10.10 9.37
C TRP A 156 -1.06 -8.61 9.20
N SER A 157 -2.32 -8.18 9.12
CA SER A 157 -2.69 -6.76 8.97
C SER A 157 -2.22 -5.93 10.16
N ARG A 158 -2.36 -6.44 11.39
CA ARG A 158 -1.84 -5.78 12.60
C ARG A 158 -0.32 -5.68 12.59
N TYR A 159 0.37 -6.76 12.20
CA TYR A 159 1.83 -6.76 12.06
C TYR A 159 2.29 -5.74 11.01
N ALA A 160 1.71 -5.76 9.82
CA ALA A 160 2.08 -4.87 8.73
C ALA A 160 1.81 -3.40 9.09
N SER A 161 0.65 -3.10 9.67
CA SER A 161 0.33 -1.76 10.17
C SER A 161 1.33 -1.28 11.22
N TYR A 162 1.75 -2.15 12.14
CA TYR A 162 2.76 -1.81 13.15
C TYR A 162 4.12 -1.51 12.50
N VAL A 163 4.62 -2.40 11.64
CA VAL A 163 5.97 -2.26 11.05
C VAL A 163 6.06 -1.04 10.15
N PHE A 164 5.04 -0.77 9.33
CA PHE A 164 5.09 0.38 8.41
C PHE A 164 4.78 1.71 9.08
N ARG A 165 4.04 1.73 10.19
CA ARG A 165 3.80 2.96 10.98
C ARG A 165 4.92 3.29 11.96
N ALA A 166 5.64 2.28 12.48
CA ALA A 166 6.73 2.49 13.43
C ALA A 166 7.94 3.22 12.81
N GLY A 167 8.08 3.21 11.48
CA GLY A 167 9.14 3.94 10.77
C GLY A 167 8.88 5.43 10.54
N GLU A 168 7.68 5.94 10.85
CA GLU A 168 7.30 7.34 10.64
C GLU A 168 7.53 8.23 11.89
N VAL A 169 7.74 7.63 13.06
CA VAL A 169 8.06 8.33 14.30
C VAL A 169 9.57 8.24 14.50
N GLY A 170 10.26 9.35 14.21
CA GLY A 170 11.72 9.44 14.19
C GLY A 170 12.40 9.12 15.51
N ASP A 171 13.71 8.88 15.38
CA ASP A 171 14.71 8.77 16.45
C ASP A 171 14.39 9.72 17.61
N SER A 172 14.13 9.13 18.77
CA SER A 172 14.38 9.79 20.05
C SER A 172 15.33 8.89 20.82
N GLU A 173 16.60 9.26 20.79
CA GLU A 173 17.59 8.83 21.78
C GLU A 173 17.03 9.12 23.17
N ASP A 174 17.03 8.11 24.03
CA ASP A 174 17.29 8.31 25.45
C ASP A 174 17.83 7.02 26.04
N ALA A 175 19.06 7.16 26.54
CA ALA A 175 19.87 6.13 27.16
C ALA A 175 19.47 5.85 28.61
N ASN A 176 20.18 4.87 29.19
CA ASN A 176 20.21 4.36 30.57
C ASN A 176 19.14 3.31 30.94
N ASP A 177 19.52 2.02 31.04
CA ASP A 177 20.31 1.33 32.11
C ASP A 177 19.31 0.59 33.02
N GLU A 178 19.41 -0.69 33.39
CA GLU A 178 20.60 -1.51 33.69
C GLU A 178 20.44 -3.00 33.32
N ALA A 179 21.59 -3.67 33.32
CA ALA A 179 21.82 -5.09 33.08
C ALA A 179 21.26 -6.01 34.18
N GLU A 180 21.01 -7.28 33.83
CA GLU A 180 21.63 -8.47 34.47
C GLU A 180 21.12 -9.79 33.80
N ASP A 181 22.10 -10.48 33.21
CA ASP A 181 22.38 -11.91 33.07
C ASP A 181 21.42 -13.01 32.50
N ALA A 182 22.04 -13.83 31.64
CA ALA A 182 21.82 -15.24 31.22
C ALA A 182 20.69 -15.69 30.25
N ASP A 183 21.03 -15.77 28.93
CA ASP A 183 21.03 -16.97 28.02
C ASP A 183 21.18 -16.48 26.55
N PRO A 184 22.24 -16.82 25.79
CA PRO A 184 22.43 -16.34 24.41
C PRO A 184 21.58 -17.17 23.44
N ARG A 185 20.27 -16.93 23.43
CA ARG A 185 19.39 -17.28 22.31
C ARG A 185 18.58 -16.05 21.93
N PRO A 186 18.52 -15.63 20.66
CA PRO A 186 17.72 -14.48 20.26
C PRO A 186 16.24 -14.87 20.29
N ARG A 187 15.65 -14.91 21.49
CA ARG A 187 14.20 -14.84 21.68
C ARG A 187 13.85 -13.35 21.61
N MET A 188 13.29 -12.91 20.49
CA MET A 188 12.71 -11.57 20.37
C MET A 188 11.70 -11.37 21.51
N LYS A 189 12.10 -10.61 22.53
CA LYS A 189 11.18 -10.16 23.57
C LYS A 189 10.18 -9.23 22.89
N VAL A 190 8.92 -9.64 22.82
CA VAL A 190 7.81 -8.78 22.37
C VAL A 190 7.78 -7.58 23.31
N LYS A 191 8.35 -6.44 22.88
CA LYS A 191 8.20 -5.17 23.59
C LYS A 191 6.72 -4.84 23.58
N LYS A 192 6.11 -4.81 24.76
CA LYS A 192 4.72 -4.43 24.98
C LYS A 192 4.53 -3.02 24.40
N CYS A 193 3.78 -2.90 23.30
CA CYS A 193 3.62 -1.65 22.58
C CYS A 193 3.13 -0.53 23.50
N LYS A 194 3.81 0.62 23.44
CA LYS A 194 3.18 1.90 23.76
C LYS A 194 2.02 2.09 22.77
N LYS A 195 0.82 2.37 23.30
CA LYS A 195 -0.40 2.60 22.51
C LYS A 195 -0.20 3.83 21.62
N LYS A 196 -0.75 3.82 20.40
CA LYS A 196 -0.85 5.01 19.52
C LYS A 196 -1.39 6.20 20.33
N THR A 197 -0.73 7.35 20.21
CA THR A 197 -1.32 8.64 20.61
C THR A 197 -2.48 8.92 19.65
N GLN A 198 -3.70 9.05 20.19
CA GLN A 198 -4.87 9.44 19.41
C GLN A 198 -4.67 10.87 18.88
N VAL A 199 -5.10 11.14 17.64
CA VAL A 199 -5.26 12.52 17.15
C VAL A 199 -6.15 13.24 18.16
N THR A 200 -5.58 14.22 18.87
CA THR A 200 -6.29 14.97 19.89
C THR A 200 -6.90 16.18 19.21
N LEU A 201 -8.19 16.12 18.93
CA LEU A 201 -8.93 17.29 18.46
C LEU A 201 -9.09 18.28 19.63
N PRO A 202 -8.88 19.59 19.43
CA PRO A 202 -9.15 20.58 20.47
C PRO A 202 -10.63 20.49 20.86
N ALA A 203 -10.92 20.32 22.16
CA ALA A 203 -12.28 20.22 22.66
C ALA A 203 -12.78 21.59 23.15
N LEU A 204 -14.07 21.87 22.97
CA LEU A 204 -14.79 22.92 23.68
C LEU A 204 -14.89 22.57 25.19
N ASP A 205 -15.23 23.56 26.03
CA ASP A 205 -15.38 23.40 27.49
C ASP A 205 -16.40 22.31 27.90
N ASP A 206 -17.27 21.90 26.97
CA ASP A 206 -18.26 20.83 27.12
C ASP A 206 -17.76 19.44 26.66
N GLY A 207 -16.50 19.32 26.25
CA GLY A 207 -15.88 18.07 25.80
C GLY A 207 -16.19 17.70 24.35
N ILE A 208 -16.89 18.56 23.59
CA ILE A 208 -17.18 18.34 22.17
C ILE A 208 -15.93 18.66 21.33
N PRO A 209 -15.46 17.75 20.47
CA PRO A 209 -14.30 18.00 19.63
C PRO A 209 -14.62 19.06 18.57
N GLN A 210 -13.81 20.11 18.46
CA GLN A 210 -13.88 21.07 17.37
C GLN A 210 -13.23 20.50 16.12
N LEU A 211 -13.90 20.67 14.98
CA LEU A 211 -13.33 20.34 13.68
C LEU A 211 -12.37 21.47 13.27
N PRO A 212 -11.06 21.21 13.08
CA PRO A 212 -10.14 22.23 12.58
C PRO A 212 -10.47 22.59 11.12
N THR A 213 -9.99 23.74 10.64
CA THR A 213 -10.14 24.12 9.23
C THR A 213 -9.44 23.09 8.34
N ILE A 214 -10.23 22.31 7.59
CA ILE A 214 -9.73 21.19 6.79
C ILE A 214 -9.40 21.57 5.34
N LEU A 215 -9.67 22.79 4.88
CA LEU A 215 -9.63 23.15 3.46
C LEU A 215 -8.26 22.87 2.79
N ASP A 216 -7.15 23.15 3.50
CA ASP A 216 -5.78 23.03 2.98
C ASP A 216 -5.08 21.69 3.30
N LEU A 217 -5.78 20.75 3.96
CA LEU A 217 -5.21 19.47 4.37
C LEU A 217 -5.23 18.43 3.24
N HIS A 218 -4.23 17.55 3.21
CA HIS A 218 -4.18 16.45 2.25
C HIS A 218 -5.24 15.39 2.60
N ILE A 219 -5.71 14.64 1.61
CA ILE A 219 -6.87 13.71 1.76
C ILE A 219 -6.75 12.76 2.97
N PRO A 220 -5.60 12.10 3.24
CA PRO A 220 -5.43 11.24 4.41
C PRO A 220 -5.62 11.96 5.74
N GLU A 221 -5.20 13.23 5.84
CA GLU A 221 -5.34 14.03 7.06
C GLU A 221 -6.80 14.41 7.28
N LYS A 222 -7.51 14.75 6.21
CA LYS A 222 -8.97 15.00 6.26
C LYS A 222 -9.73 13.74 6.70
N GLN A 223 -9.35 12.57 6.19
CA GLN A 223 -9.93 11.28 6.56
C GLN A 223 -9.64 10.93 8.04
N ASP A 224 -8.42 11.15 8.52
CA ASP A 224 -8.02 10.92 9.91
C ASP A 224 -8.77 11.85 10.88
N ILE A 225 -8.94 13.12 10.52
CA ILE A 225 -9.70 14.11 11.30
C ILE A 225 -11.17 13.72 11.36
N LEU A 226 -11.79 13.35 10.23
CA LEU A 226 -13.18 12.92 10.18
C LEU A 226 -13.39 11.64 11.01
N GLN A 227 -12.47 10.68 10.92
CA GLN A 227 -12.51 9.46 11.71
C GLN A 227 -12.39 9.74 13.21
N ALA A 228 -11.48 10.62 13.61
CA ALA A 228 -11.32 11.04 15.01
C ALA A 228 -12.57 11.77 15.53
N PHE A 229 -13.16 12.65 14.71
CA PHE A 229 -14.34 13.43 15.06
C PHE A 229 -15.57 12.56 15.32
N VAL A 230 -15.87 11.63 14.40
CA VAL A 230 -17.01 10.70 14.54
C VAL A 230 -16.76 9.72 15.68
N THR A 231 -15.53 9.22 15.84
CA THR A 231 -15.18 8.31 16.94
C THR A 231 -15.35 8.98 18.30
N CYS A 232 -14.95 10.24 18.42
CA CYS A 232 -15.12 11.00 19.65
C CYS A 232 -16.61 11.20 19.98
N HIS A 233 -17.40 11.69 19.02
CA HIS A 233 -18.85 11.87 19.20
C HIS A 233 -19.57 10.57 19.56
N TYR A 234 -19.27 9.48 18.87
CA TYR A 234 -19.87 8.18 19.15
C TYR A 234 -19.54 7.67 20.56
N ARG A 235 -18.31 7.89 21.03
CA ARG A 235 -17.92 7.51 22.41
C ARG A 235 -18.59 8.36 23.47
N LEU A 236 -18.77 9.66 23.20
CA LEU A 236 -19.49 10.58 24.07
C LEU A 236 -20.97 10.19 24.16
N THR A 237 -21.65 9.97 23.03
CA THR A 237 -23.08 9.61 23.00
C THR A 237 -23.36 8.21 23.55
N CYS A 238 -22.47 7.24 23.33
CA CYS A 238 -22.61 5.90 23.90
C CYS A 238 -22.18 5.80 25.37
N GLY A 239 -21.59 6.86 25.95
CA GLY A 239 -21.03 6.84 27.31
C GLY A 239 -19.89 5.82 27.51
N LYS A 240 -19.27 5.36 26.43
CA LYS A 240 -18.28 4.27 26.42
C LYS A 240 -16.96 4.77 25.84
N ALA A 241 -16.01 5.07 26.72
CA ALA A 241 -14.69 5.64 26.37
C ALA A 241 -13.85 4.82 25.36
N LYS A 242 -14.19 3.53 25.15
CA LYS A 242 -13.50 2.62 24.22
C LYS A 242 -14.41 2.03 23.16
N ALA A 243 -15.59 2.61 22.93
CA ALA A 243 -16.49 2.13 21.90
C ALA A 243 -15.83 2.24 20.51
N SER A 244 -16.07 1.22 19.69
CA SER A 244 -15.75 1.22 18.26
C SER A 244 -16.97 1.69 17.51
N VAL A 245 -16.76 2.59 16.53
CA VAL A 245 -17.85 3.09 15.68
C VAL A 245 -18.32 1.95 14.75
N PRO A 246 -19.62 1.62 14.73
CA PRO A 246 -20.16 0.59 13.84
C PRO A 246 -20.41 1.17 12.44
N TRP A 247 -19.34 1.46 11.69
CA TRP A 247 -19.43 2.15 10.40
C TRP A 247 -20.39 1.49 9.40
N MET A 248 -20.43 0.15 9.35
CA MET A 248 -21.36 -0.56 8.46
C MET A 248 -22.82 -0.24 8.81
N SER A 249 -23.19 -0.30 10.09
CA SER A 249 -24.55 -0.01 10.55
C SER A 249 -24.96 1.45 10.36
N ILE A 250 -24.03 2.40 10.51
CA ILE A 250 -24.31 3.82 10.26
C ILE A 250 -24.47 4.08 8.75
N THR A 251 -23.73 3.36 7.89
CA THR A 251 -23.87 3.49 6.44
C THR A 251 -25.16 2.84 5.92
N GLU A 252 -25.62 1.74 6.53
CA GLU A 252 -26.86 1.05 6.18
C GLU A 252 -28.09 1.85 6.62
N ASP A 253 -28.12 2.32 7.87
CA ASP A 253 -29.27 3.01 8.46
C ASP A 253 -28.85 4.32 9.17
N PRO A 254 -28.40 5.36 8.43
CA PRO A 254 -27.83 6.57 9.03
C PRO A 254 -28.82 7.35 9.93
N GLN A 255 -30.12 7.24 9.67
CA GLN A 255 -31.17 7.95 10.42
C GLN A 255 -31.30 7.46 11.88
N ASP A 256 -30.92 6.22 12.16
CA ASP A 256 -30.94 5.66 13.52
C ASP A 256 -29.82 6.24 14.40
N TYR A 257 -28.79 6.83 13.78
CA TYR A 257 -27.58 7.30 14.45
C TYR A 257 -27.40 8.83 14.35
N ILE A 258 -27.87 9.44 13.27
CA ILE A 258 -27.67 10.86 12.95
C ILE A 258 -29.02 11.46 12.55
N LYS A 259 -29.43 12.55 13.21
CA LYS A 259 -30.65 13.27 12.86
C LYS A 259 -30.51 13.85 11.44
N ASP A 260 -31.57 13.74 10.63
CA ASP A 260 -31.59 14.17 9.22
C ASP A 260 -30.99 15.55 8.95
N LYS A 261 -31.22 16.52 9.86
CA LYS A 261 -30.66 17.88 9.75
C LYS A 261 -29.12 17.98 9.75
N TYR A 262 -28.42 16.89 10.08
CA TYR A 262 -26.96 16.80 10.10
C TYR A 262 -26.40 15.87 9.03
N LEU A 263 -27.26 15.25 8.21
CA LEU A 263 -26.82 14.46 7.08
C LEU A 263 -26.66 15.36 5.84
N PRO A 264 -25.62 15.17 5.04
CA PRO A 264 -25.46 15.91 3.79
C PRO A 264 -26.52 15.46 2.76
N ASP A 265 -27.13 16.44 2.08
CA ASP A 265 -28.15 16.17 1.06
C ASP A 265 -27.57 15.38 -0.13
N GLY A 266 -28.12 14.20 -0.40
CA GLY A 266 -27.78 13.40 -1.59
C GLY A 266 -26.43 12.68 -1.56
N VAL A 267 -25.69 12.72 -0.45
CA VAL A 267 -24.40 12.01 -0.30
C VAL A 267 -24.54 10.89 0.73
N GLY A 268 -24.43 9.64 0.30
CA GLY A 268 -24.43 8.48 1.20
C GLY A 268 -23.23 8.52 2.15
N LEU A 269 -23.46 8.36 3.45
CA LEU A 269 -22.41 8.35 4.46
C LEU A 269 -21.52 7.10 4.29
N LYS A 270 -20.21 7.30 4.11
CA LYS A 270 -19.22 6.22 4.04
C LYS A 270 -18.21 6.33 5.16
N GLU A 271 -17.56 5.20 5.44
CA GLU A 271 -16.38 5.18 6.29
C GLU A 271 -15.31 6.14 5.74
N PRO A 272 -14.67 6.98 6.58
CA PRO A 272 -13.76 8.04 6.13
C PRO A 272 -12.64 7.56 5.20
N SER A 273 -12.07 6.39 5.43
CA SER A 273 -11.03 5.80 4.57
C SER A 273 -11.50 5.39 3.17
N LYS A 274 -12.80 5.46 2.90
CA LYS A 274 -13.44 5.13 1.61
C LYS A 274 -13.97 6.36 0.86
N LEU A 275 -13.74 7.57 1.38
CA LEU A 275 -14.16 8.81 0.74
C LEU A 275 -13.12 9.29 -0.29
N SER A 276 -13.58 9.66 -1.50
CA SER A 276 -12.74 10.26 -2.55
C SER A 276 -12.59 11.79 -2.37
N GLU A 277 -11.64 12.42 -3.06
CA GLU A 277 -11.35 13.87 -2.96
C GLU A 277 -12.59 14.77 -3.10
N THR A 278 -13.51 14.43 -4.02
CA THR A 278 -14.79 15.13 -4.24
C THR A 278 -15.83 14.95 -3.13
N GLN A 279 -15.58 14.05 -2.17
CA GLN A 279 -16.49 13.68 -1.07
C GLN A 279 -15.98 14.13 0.30
N VAL A 280 -14.77 14.72 0.37
CA VAL A 280 -14.12 15.20 1.61
C VAL A 280 -13.91 16.73 1.59
N THR A 281 -14.70 17.44 0.78
CA THR A 281 -14.72 18.91 0.68
C THR A 281 -15.90 19.51 1.42
#